data_AF-A0A6F8Y6V6-F1
#
_entry.id   AF-A0A6F8Y6V6-F1
#
_cell.length_a   1.000
_cell.length_b   1.000
_cell.length_c   1.000
_cell.angle_alpha   90.00
_cell.angle_beta   90.00
_cell.angle_gamma   90.00
#
_symmetry.space_group_name_H-M   'P 1'
#
loop_
_entity.id
_entity.type
_entity.pdbx_description
1 polymer ?
#
loop_
_entity_poly.entity_id
_entity_poly.type
_entity_poly.pdbx_seq_one_letter_code
_entity_poly.pdbx_strand_id
1 'polypeptide(L)'
;MYTPNSGLLNGFLDRIGLSTLERSWLAEPRFALWCVMAAMIWSAVGFYVVLFAAAIESIPADITEAALIDGAGPFTLFRRITLPLVWDSVQVAFVYLGIIALDGFALVQIMTVGPGGPDNSTEVMGLSLYRNAFTYAKYGYASAMGVALFFLTLTLTALMLRATRRERVELA
;
A
#
# COMPACT_ATOMS: atom_id res chain seq x y z
N MET A 1 -3.25 -17.38 8.63
CA MET A 1 -4.59 -16.82 8.35
C MET A 1 -5.28 -17.53 7.18
N TYR A 2 -4.62 -17.68 6.03
CA TYR A 2 -5.23 -18.18 4.78
C TYR A 2 -5.07 -19.67 4.48
N THR A 3 -4.63 -20.49 5.45
CA THR A 3 -4.47 -21.94 5.25
C THR A 3 -5.83 -22.63 5.08
N PRO A 4 -6.02 -23.53 4.09
CA PRO A 4 -7.34 -24.10 3.79
C PRO A 4 -7.99 -24.86 4.95
N ASN A 5 -7.24 -25.73 5.64
CA ASN A 5 -7.80 -26.67 6.63
C ASN A 5 -7.62 -26.21 8.09
N SER A 6 -6.93 -25.10 8.34
CA SER A 6 -6.56 -24.66 9.70
C SER A 6 -6.38 -23.14 9.81
N GLY A 7 -6.84 -22.40 8.80
CA GLY A 7 -6.71 -20.94 8.76
C GLY A 7 -7.73 -20.25 9.63
N LEU A 8 -7.32 -19.18 10.30
CA LEU A 8 -8.20 -18.31 11.09
C LEU A 8 -9.40 -17.80 10.29
N LEU A 9 -9.25 -17.55 8.97
CA LEU A 9 -10.33 -17.04 8.14
C LEU A 9 -11.41 -18.11 7.89
N ASN A 10 -11.02 -19.31 7.47
CA ASN A 10 -11.96 -20.43 7.27
C ASN A 10 -12.57 -20.88 8.60
N GLY A 11 -11.78 -20.96 9.68
CA GLY A 11 -12.30 -21.28 11.01
C GLY A 11 -13.25 -20.24 11.58
N PHE A 12 -13.14 -18.96 11.17
CA PHE A 12 -14.13 -17.94 11.50
C PHE A 12 -15.42 -18.12 10.69
N LEU A 13 -15.32 -18.40 9.38
CA LEU A 13 -16.46 -18.66 8.50
C LEU A 13 -17.28 -19.88 8.96
N ASP A 14 -16.62 -20.95 9.37
CA ASP A 14 -17.27 -22.14 9.92
C ASP A 14 -18.09 -21.82 11.18
N ARG A 15 -17.49 -21.07 12.12
CA ARG A 15 -18.14 -20.67 13.39
C ARG A 15 -19.39 -19.81 13.22
N ILE A 16 -19.48 -19.05 12.13
CA ILE A 16 -20.67 -18.23 11.82
C ILE A 16 -21.64 -18.92 10.86
N GLY A 17 -21.44 -20.21 10.57
CA GLY A 17 -22.32 -21.03 9.73
C GLY A 17 -22.17 -20.77 8.22
N LEU A 18 -21.08 -20.13 7.80
CA LEU A 18 -20.77 -19.80 6.41
C LEU A 18 -19.70 -20.75 5.82
N SER A 19 -19.67 -22.01 6.26
CA SER A 19 -18.69 -23.02 5.80
C SER A 19 -18.73 -23.27 4.28
N THR A 20 -19.85 -22.96 3.62
CA THR A 20 -19.97 -22.99 2.14
C THR A 20 -19.11 -21.95 1.41
N LEU A 21 -18.63 -20.92 2.12
CA LEU A 21 -17.73 -19.90 1.60
C LEU A 21 -16.26 -20.19 1.90
N GLU A 22 -15.94 -21.29 2.58
CA GLU A 22 -14.57 -21.71 2.80
C GLU A 22 -13.88 -22.03 1.48
N ARG A 23 -12.68 -21.46 1.31
CA ARG A 23 -11.93 -21.57 0.07
C ARG A 23 -10.44 -21.69 0.33
N SER A 24 -9.74 -22.11 -0.70
CA SER A 24 -8.28 -22.04 -0.73
C SER A 24 -7.86 -20.67 -1.27
N TRP A 25 -7.91 -19.66 -0.41
CA TRP A 25 -7.78 -18.24 -0.75
C TRP A 25 -6.54 -17.89 -1.58
N LEU A 26 -5.41 -18.55 -1.29
CA LEU A 26 -4.15 -18.34 -1.98
C LEU A 26 -3.96 -19.27 -3.19
N ALA A 27 -4.78 -20.31 -3.33
CA ALA A 27 -4.72 -21.25 -4.45
C ALA A 27 -5.73 -20.94 -5.58
N GLU A 28 -6.70 -20.05 -5.32
CA GLU A 28 -7.59 -19.54 -6.37
C GLU A 28 -7.04 -18.21 -6.96
N PRO A 29 -6.75 -18.15 -8.27
CA PRO A 29 -6.19 -16.95 -8.92
C PRO A 29 -7.02 -15.68 -8.68
N ARG A 30 -8.36 -15.83 -8.63
CA ARG A 30 -9.29 -14.72 -8.40
C ARG A 30 -9.14 -14.06 -7.03
N PHE A 31 -8.70 -14.80 -6.01
CA PHE A 31 -8.62 -14.32 -4.62
C PHE A 31 -7.20 -14.07 -4.14
N ALA A 32 -6.22 -14.76 -4.73
CA ALA A 32 -4.82 -14.64 -4.32
C ALA A 32 -4.34 -13.19 -4.30
N LEU A 33 -4.64 -12.40 -5.35
CA LEU A 33 -4.26 -10.99 -5.42
C LEU A 33 -4.90 -10.16 -4.28
N TRP A 34 -6.18 -10.38 -3.97
CA TRP A 34 -6.87 -9.69 -2.89
C TRP A 34 -6.28 -10.01 -1.52
N CYS A 35 -5.91 -11.27 -1.27
CA CYS A 35 -5.27 -11.67 -0.03
C CYS A 35 -3.89 -11.04 0.16
N VAL A 36 -3.10 -10.97 -0.92
CA VAL A 36 -1.81 -10.28 -0.95
C VAL A 36 -2.00 -8.78 -0.70
N MET A 37 -2.94 -8.13 -1.42
CA MET A 37 -3.25 -6.71 -1.20
C MET A 37 -3.71 -6.42 0.22
N ALA A 38 -4.56 -7.26 0.81
CA ALA A 38 -5.02 -7.08 2.18
C ALA A 38 -3.86 -7.13 3.19
N ALA A 39 -2.94 -8.09 3.03
CA ALA A 39 -1.76 -8.18 3.88
C ALA A 39 -0.79 -6.99 3.66
N MET A 40 -0.65 -6.55 2.41
CA MET A 40 0.16 -5.37 2.05
C MET A 40 -0.38 -4.11 2.72
N ILE A 41 -1.69 -3.85 2.58
CA ILE A 41 -2.36 -2.72 3.21
C ILE A 41 -2.18 -2.78 4.73
N TRP A 42 -2.49 -3.94 5.33
CA TRP A 42 -2.37 -4.14 6.78
C TRP A 42 -0.97 -3.83 7.30
N SER A 43 0.07 -4.30 6.60
CA SER A 43 1.46 -4.06 6.98
C SER A 43 1.84 -2.58 6.97
N ALA A 44 1.17 -1.78 6.14
CA ALA A 44 1.48 -0.36 5.98
C ALA A 44 0.67 0.55 6.92
N VAL A 45 -0.49 0.09 7.43
CA VAL A 45 -1.39 0.91 8.26
C VAL A 45 -0.65 1.57 9.44
N GLY A 46 0.17 0.81 10.16
CA GLY A 46 0.84 1.32 11.36
C GLY A 46 1.73 2.53 11.08
N PHE A 47 2.51 2.48 10.00
CA PHE A 47 3.38 3.58 9.59
C PHE A 47 2.57 4.84 9.25
N TYR A 48 1.52 4.71 8.43
CA TYR A 48 0.73 5.86 7.98
C TYR A 48 -0.12 6.47 9.10
N VAL A 49 -0.61 5.67 10.05
CA VAL A 49 -1.31 6.20 11.24
C VAL A 49 -0.38 7.12 12.03
N VAL A 50 0.86 6.69 12.30
CA VAL A 50 1.84 7.50 13.03
C VAL A 50 2.23 8.76 12.25
N LEU A 51 2.46 8.60 10.93
CA LEU A 51 2.81 9.72 10.05
C LEU A 51 1.73 10.82 10.06
N PHE A 52 0.46 10.43 9.90
CA PHE A 52 -0.64 11.38 9.86
C PHE A 52 -0.99 11.94 11.25
N ALA A 53 -0.87 11.14 12.31
CA ALA A 53 -1.05 11.62 13.68
C ALA A 53 -0.05 12.74 14.00
N ALA A 54 1.24 12.52 13.76
CA ALA A 54 2.28 13.52 13.97
C ALA A 54 2.07 14.79 13.11
N ALA A 55 1.61 14.62 11.87
CA ALA A 55 1.30 15.76 11.00
C ALA A 55 0.12 16.59 11.52
N ILE A 56 -0.95 15.94 12.00
CA ILE A 56 -2.13 16.62 12.54
C ILE A 56 -1.81 17.29 13.88
N GLU A 57 -1.03 16.64 14.75
CA GLU A 57 -0.58 17.21 16.03
C GLU A 57 0.31 18.45 15.86
N SER A 58 0.97 18.61 14.70
CA SER A 58 1.76 19.81 14.40
C SER A 58 0.93 21.06 14.08
N ILE A 59 -0.39 20.91 13.87
CA ILE A 59 -1.28 22.05 13.60
C ILE A 59 -1.49 22.84 14.91
N PRO A 60 -1.22 24.16 14.93
CA PRO A 60 -1.49 24.99 16.10
C PRO A 60 -2.96 24.92 16.55
N ALA A 61 -3.19 24.70 17.84
CA ALA A 61 -4.54 24.56 18.42
C ALA A 61 -5.40 25.81 18.18
N ASP A 62 -4.80 27.01 18.19
CA ASP A 62 -5.49 28.27 17.96
C ASP A 62 -6.26 28.30 16.62
N ILE A 63 -5.75 27.63 15.57
CA ILE A 63 -6.39 27.56 14.26
C ILE A 63 -7.65 26.70 14.32
N THR A 64 -7.58 25.55 15.00
CA THR A 64 -8.71 24.63 15.12
C THR A 64 -9.77 25.16 16.09
N GLU A 65 -9.35 25.81 17.17
CA GLU A 65 -10.25 26.48 18.12
C GLU A 65 -10.98 27.66 17.48
N ALA A 66 -10.28 28.54 16.74
CA ALA A 66 -10.91 29.65 16.03
C ALA A 66 -11.94 29.14 15.01
N ALA A 67 -11.61 28.09 14.25
CA ALA A 67 -12.54 27.50 13.30
C ALA A 67 -13.79 26.89 13.97
N LEU A 68 -13.65 26.32 15.16
CA LEU A 68 -14.78 25.80 15.94
C LEU A 68 -15.68 26.93 16.46
N ILE A 69 -15.10 28.06 16.88
CA ILE A 69 -15.84 29.27 17.26
C ILE A 69 -16.64 29.81 16.07
N ASP A 70 -16.06 29.78 14.86
CA ASP A 70 -16.72 30.16 13.61
C ASP A 70 -17.78 29.15 13.13
N GLY A 71 -18.04 28.08 13.89
CA GLY A 71 -19.06 27.08 13.59
C GLY A 71 -18.65 26.04 12.55
N ALA A 72 -17.34 25.84 12.31
CA ALA A 72 -16.87 24.81 11.39
C ALA A 72 -17.18 23.40 11.92
N GLY A 73 -18.05 22.67 11.22
CA GLY A 73 -18.30 21.26 11.49
C GLY A 73 -17.10 20.36 11.13
N PRO A 74 -17.10 19.07 11.56
CA PRO A 74 -15.96 18.15 11.39
C PRO A 74 -15.49 17.98 9.93
N PHE A 75 -16.41 17.94 8.97
CA PHE A 75 -16.08 17.81 7.56
C PHE A 75 -15.43 19.09 7.01
N THR A 76 -15.90 20.26 7.45
CA THR A 76 -15.31 21.55 7.08
C THR A 76 -13.91 21.69 7.67
N LEU A 77 -13.75 21.33 8.94
CA LEU A 77 -12.45 21.29 9.63
C LEU A 77 -11.45 20.40 8.88
N PHE A 78 -11.84 19.16 8.57
CA PHE A 78 -10.98 18.24 7.84
C PHE A 78 -10.61 18.76 6.45
N ARG A 79 -11.59 19.15 5.63
CA ARG A 79 -11.36 19.46 4.22
C ARG A 79 -10.72 20.83 3.99
N ARG A 80 -11.01 21.82 4.84
CA ARG A 80 -10.51 23.20 4.67
C ARG A 80 -9.32 23.54 5.54
N ILE A 81 -9.08 22.82 6.63
CA ILE A 81 -8.01 23.14 7.58
C ILE A 81 -7.01 21.99 7.66
N THR A 82 -7.43 20.83 8.17
CA THR A 82 -6.52 19.70 8.41
C THR A 82 -5.83 19.24 7.12
N LEU A 83 -6.61 18.88 6.09
CA LEU A 83 -6.07 18.30 4.85
C LEU A 83 -5.12 19.27 4.09
N PRO A 84 -5.44 20.58 3.94
CA PRO A 84 -4.49 21.53 3.38
C PRO A 84 -3.21 21.70 4.20
N LEU A 85 -3.31 21.77 5.53
CA LEU A 85 -2.15 22.00 6.41
C LEU A 85 -1.23 20.78 6.47
N VAL A 86 -1.76 19.56 6.40
CA VAL A 86 -0.96 18.33 6.39
C VAL A 86 -0.59 17.86 4.97
N TRP A 87 -0.80 18.69 3.94
CA TRP A 87 -0.65 18.27 2.54
C TRP A 87 0.75 17.77 2.21
N ASP A 88 1.80 18.37 2.78
CA ASP A 88 3.18 17.91 2.61
C ASP A 88 3.34 16.44 3.07
N SER A 89 2.74 16.08 4.21
CA SER A 89 2.73 14.70 4.72
C SER A 89 1.89 13.77 3.85
N VAL A 90 0.75 14.23 3.33
CA VAL A 90 -0.08 13.47 2.37
C VAL A 90 0.70 13.18 1.08
N GLN A 91 1.45 14.16 0.58
CA GLN A 91 2.28 14.01 -0.61
C GLN A 91 3.38 12.98 -0.39
N VAL A 92 4.10 13.04 0.73
CA VAL A 92 5.12 12.04 1.09
C VAL A 92 4.50 10.65 1.19
N ALA A 93 3.35 10.54 1.86
CA ALA A 93 2.64 9.27 1.99
C ALA A 93 2.22 8.69 0.63
N PHE A 94 1.70 9.52 -0.26
CA PHE A 94 1.26 9.10 -1.60
C PHE A 94 2.42 8.56 -2.44
N VAL A 95 3.58 9.22 -2.39
CA VAL A 95 4.79 8.75 -3.07
C VAL A 95 5.26 7.42 -2.49
N TYR A 96 5.28 7.29 -1.17
CA TYR A 96 5.71 6.06 -0.51
C TYR A 96 4.78 4.88 -0.83
N LEU A 97 3.46 5.12 -0.87
CA LEU A 97 2.48 4.13 -1.35
C LEU A 97 2.75 3.71 -2.80
N GLY A 98 3.07 4.66 -3.68
CA GLY A 98 3.42 4.37 -5.07
C GLY A 98 4.66 3.49 -5.21
N ILE A 99 5.70 3.76 -4.41
CA ILE A 99 6.92 2.94 -4.37
C ILE A 99 6.60 1.53 -3.85
N ILE A 100 5.89 1.42 -2.73
CA ILE A 100 5.51 0.13 -2.14
C ILE A 100 4.66 -0.69 -3.12
N ALA A 101 3.75 -0.08 -3.87
CA ALA A 101 2.93 -0.76 -4.87
C ALA A 101 3.76 -1.44 -5.98
N LEU A 102 4.94 -0.88 -6.31
CA LEU A 102 5.88 -1.48 -7.26
C LEU A 102 6.81 -2.52 -6.58
N ASP A 103 6.98 -2.43 -5.26
CA ASP A 103 7.79 -3.30 -4.41
C ASP A 103 6.96 -4.40 -3.70
N GLY A 104 6.26 -5.21 -4.50
CA GLY A 104 5.45 -6.33 -3.98
C GLY A 104 6.23 -7.64 -3.78
N PHE A 105 7.53 -7.69 -4.11
CA PHE A 105 8.29 -8.93 -4.28
C PHE A 105 8.28 -9.81 -3.03
N ALA A 106 8.71 -9.27 -1.88
CA ALA A 106 8.87 -10.05 -0.66
C ALA A 106 7.54 -10.66 -0.21
N LEU A 107 6.47 -9.85 -0.25
CA LEU A 107 5.14 -10.28 0.19
C LEU A 107 4.58 -11.38 -0.72
N VAL A 108 4.64 -11.19 -2.04
CA VAL A 108 4.18 -12.18 -3.02
C VAL A 108 4.96 -13.49 -2.89
N GLN A 109 6.29 -13.42 -2.80
CA GLN A 109 7.16 -14.59 -2.70
C GLN A 109 6.92 -15.40 -1.43
N ILE A 110 6.59 -14.74 -0.31
CA ILE A 110 6.31 -15.40 0.98
C ILE A 110 4.89 -15.97 1.01
N MET A 111 3.91 -15.24 0.48
CA MET A 111 2.50 -15.59 0.64
C MET A 111 1.97 -16.52 -0.43
N THR A 112 2.53 -16.52 -1.63
CA THR A 112 1.96 -17.25 -2.76
C THR A 112 2.69 -18.56 -3.06
N VAL A 113 1.94 -19.54 -3.52
CA VAL A 113 2.47 -20.87 -3.85
C VAL A 113 3.18 -20.79 -5.19
N GLY A 114 4.49 -21.08 -5.21
CA GLY A 114 5.31 -20.93 -6.40
C GLY A 114 5.50 -19.46 -6.82
N PRO A 115 6.19 -19.19 -7.93
CA PRO A 115 6.43 -17.83 -8.36
C PRO A 115 5.13 -17.17 -8.84
N GLY A 116 4.53 -16.30 -8.03
CA GLY A 116 3.44 -15.40 -8.45
C GLY A 116 2.06 -16.00 -8.28
N GLY A 117 1.94 -17.05 -7.47
CA GLY A 117 0.69 -17.73 -7.18
C GLY A 117 0.12 -18.51 -8.37
N PRO A 118 -1.12 -19.00 -8.22
CA PRO A 118 -1.84 -19.74 -9.26
C PRO A 118 -1.90 -18.94 -10.57
N ASP A 119 -1.51 -19.54 -11.68
CA ASP A 119 -1.49 -18.93 -13.02
C ASP A 119 -0.73 -17.59 -13.12
N ASN A 120 0.26 -17.34 -12.25
CA ASN A 120 0.98 -16.07 -12.14
C ASN A 120 0.08 -14.86 -11.79
N SER A 121 -1.09 -15.10 -11.18
CA SER A 121 -2.10 -14.08 -10.86
C SER A 121 -1.64 -12.97 -9.91
N THR A 122 -0.54 -13.18 -9.19
CA THR A 122 0.07 -12.18 -8.30
C THR A 122 1.51 -11.86 -8.70
N GLU A 123 1.94 -12.18 -9.92
CA GLU A 123 3.30 -11.92 -10.36
C GLU A 123 3.60 -10.42 -10.41
N VAL A 124 4.75 -10.04 -9.87
CA VAL A 124 5.27 -8.67 -9.84
C VAL A 124 6.66 -8.63 -10.46
N MET A 125 7.07 -7.46 -10.96
CA MET A 125 8.35 -7.30 -11.67
C MET A 125 9.57 -7.80 -10.88
N GLY A 126 9.60 -7.56 -9.56
CA GLY A 126 10.67 -8.06 -8.70
C GLY A 126 10.75 -9.59 -8.67
N LEU A 127 9.62 -10.28 -8.77
CA LEU A 127 9.58 -11.74 -8.82
C LEU A 127 10.06 -12.28 -10.17
N SER A 128 9.64 -11.65 -11.27
CA SER A 128 10.13 -12.01 -12.60
C SER A 128 11.63 -11.78 -12.73
N LEU A 129 12.17 -10.71 -12.13
CA LEU A 129 13.60 -10.46 -12.03
C LEU A 129 14.31 -11.58 -11.28
N TYR A 130 13.80 -11.93 -10.07
CA TYR A 130 14.36 -12.99 -9.26
C TYR A 130 14.41 -14.34 -10.00
N ARG A 131 13.32 -14.74 -10.67
CA ARG A 131 13.28 -15.98 -11.47
C ARG A 131 14.31 -15.97 -12.60
N ASN A 132 14.43 -14.87 -13.33
CA ASN A 132 15.39 -14.78 -14.43
C ASN A 132 16.83 -14.86 -13.93
N ALA A 133 17.15 -14.24 -12.79
CA ALA A 133 18.48 -14.32 -12.20
C ALA A 133 18.80 -15.71 -11.63
N PHE A 134 17.94 -16.24 -10.76
CA PHE A 134 18.28 -17.39 -9.91
C PHE A 134 17.69 -18.72 -10.36
N THR A 135 16.61 -18.73 -11.15
CA THR A 135 16.03 -19.96 -11.70
C THR A 135 16.55 -20.25 -13.10
N TYR A 136 16.60 -19.22 -13.96
CA TYR A 136 17.01 -19.38 -15.36
C TYR A 136 18.48 -19.05 -15.62
N ALA A 137 19.23 -18.60 -14.60
CA ALA A 137 20.63 -18.17 -14.70
C ALA A 137 20.87 -17.08 -15.78
N LYS A 138 19.84 -16.29 -16.12
CA LYS A 138 19.89 -15.19 -17.09
C LYS A 138 20.22 -13.87 -16.39
N TYR A 139 21.39 -13.80 -15.76
CA TYR A 139 21.79 -12.64 -14.95
C TYR A 139 21.80 -11.33 -15.75
N GLY A 140 22.30 -11.32 -16.98
CA GLY A 140 22.32 -10.11 -17.82
C GLY A 140 20.91 -9.58 -18.14
N TYR A 141 19.98 -10.49 -18.42
CA TYR A 141 18.58 -10.13 -18.66
C TYR A 141 17.90 -9.62 -17.38
N ALA A 142 18.12 -10.29 -16.25
CA ALA A 142 17.59 -9.85 -14.95
C ALA A 142 18.14 -8.47 -14.54
N SER A 143 19.43 -8.20 -14.80
CA SER A 143 20.02 -6.87 -14.57
C SER A 143 19.35 -5.80 -15.43
N ALA A 144 19.10 -6.07 -16.71
CA ALA A 144 18.38 -5.14 -17.58
C ALA A 144 16.95 -4.86 -17.09
N MET A 145 16.23 -5.89 -16.62
CA MET A 145 14.92 -5.72 -15.97
C MET A 145 15.01 -4.84 -14.72
N GLY A 146 16.04 -5.02 -13.89
CA GLY A 146 16.26 -4.20 -12.69
C GLY A 146 16.50 -2.73 -13.01
N VAL A 147 17.32 -2.45 -14.03
CA VAL A 147 17.55 -1.07 -14.50
C VAL A 147 16.27 -0.45 -15.06
N ALA A 148 15.49 -1.22 -15.84
CA ALA A 148 14.21 -0.74 -16.35
C ALA A 148 13.21 -0.43 -15.22
N LEU A 149 13.11 -1.31 -14.22
CA LEU A 149 12.28 -1.10 -13.04
C LEU A 149 12.72 0.13 -12.24
N PHE A 150 14.04 0.34 -12.08
CA PHE A 150 14.57 1.53 -11.42
C PHE A 150 14.11 2.83 -12.11
N PHE A 151 14.27 2.93 -13.43
CA PHE A 151 13.85 4.13 -14.16
C PHE A 151 12.33 4.31 -14.19
N LEU A 152 11.57 3.21 -14.23
CA LEU A 152 10.12 3.25 -14.13
C LEU A 152 9.68 3.82 -12.77
N THR A 153 10.21 3.27 -11.67
CA THR A 153 9.92 3.74 -10.31
C THR A 153 10.33 5.19 -10.11
N LEU A 154 11.51 5.58 -10.60
CA LEU A 154 12.01 6.95 -10.50
C LEU A 154 11.12 7.93 -11.29
N THR A 155 10.72 7.56 -12.50
CA THR A 155 9.85 8.39 -13.34
C THR A 155 8.47 8.53 -12.72
N LEU A 156 7.86 7.44 -12.25
CA LEU A 156 6.57 7.49 -11.55
C LEU A 156 6.66 8.33 -10.28
N THR A 157 7.73 8.18 -9.49
CA THR A 157 7.96 8.98 -8.28
C THR A 157 8.08 10.47 -8.62
N ALA A 158 8.86 10.83 -9.64
CA ALA A 158 9.02 12.21 -10.08
C ALA A 158 7.69 12.81 -10.60
N LEU A 159 6.92 12.03 -11.35
CA LEU A 159 5.59 12.43 -11.82
C LEU A 159 4.61 12.63 -10.65
N MET A 160 4.58 11.71 -9.69
CA MET A 160 3.76 11.83 -8.49
C MET A 160 4.12 13.09 -7.72
N LEU A 161 5.41 13.29 -7.39
CA LEU A 161 5.90 14.48 -6.70
C LEU A 161 5.51 15.78 -7.43
N ARG A 162 5.62 15.79 -8.75
CA ARG A 162 5.28 16.96 -9.56
C ARG A 162 3.76 17.20 -9.61
N ALA A 163 2.96 16.15 -9.72
CA ALA A 163 1.51 16.24 -9.80
C ALA A 163 0.86 16.62 -8.45
N THR A 164 1.46 16.19 -7.33
CA THR A 164 0.96 16.50 -5.98
C THR A 164 1.53 17.79 -5.39
N ARG A 165 2.47 18.45 -6.08
CA ARG A 165 3.07 19.71 -5.61
C ARG A 165 1.98 20.78 -5.43
N ARG A 166 1.86 21.32 -4.22
CA ARG A 166 1.06 22.52 -3.91
C ARG A 166 1.94 23.61 -3.34
N GLU A 167 1.52 24.86 -3.51
CA GLU A 167 2.16 26.00 -2.84
C GLU A 167 1.93 25.87 -1.33
N ARG A 168 2.98 26.10 -0.55
CA ARG A 168 2.90 26.04 0.92
C ARG A 168 2.02 27.16 1.41
N VAL A 169 1.01 26.81 2.22
CA VAL A 169 0.25 27.80 2.98
C VAL A 169 1.11 28.15 4.18
N GLU A 170 1.96 29.17 4.04
CA GLU A 170 2.69 29.72 5.17
C GLU A 170 1.71 30.47 6.08
N LEU A 171 1.64 30.05 7.34
CA LEU A 171 0.88 30.75 8.38
C LEU A 171 1.69 32.01 8.74
N ALA A 172 1.25 33.16 8.25
CA ALA A 172 1.79 34.48 8.60
C ALA A 172 1.24 34.96 9.95
#